data_AF-A0A518BVN8-F1
#
_entry.id   AF-A0A518BVN8-F1
#
_cell.length_a   1.000
_cell.length_b   1.000
_cell.length_c   1.000
_cell.angle_alpha   90.00
_cell.angle_beta   90.00
_cell.angle_gamma   90.00
#
_symmetry.space_group_name_H-M   'P 1'
#
loop_
_entity.id
_entity.type
_entity.pdbx_description
1 polymer ?
#
loop_
_entity_poly.entity_id
_entity_poly.type
_entity_poly.pdbx_seq_one_letter_code
_entity_poly.pdbx_strand_id
1 'polypeptide(L)' 'MPQPRATTDQALHRIASETLGLETLETRKSDSLDFHEVSVWGVKAALEQAYEAGRKAAPPQPPTRTICPACGREIETRPL' A
#
# COMPACT_ATOMS: atom_id res chain seq x y z
N MET A 1 2.69 -19.95 2.48
CA MET A 1 2.61 -18.50 2.75
C MET A 1 2.33 -17.80 1.44
N PRO A 2 1.26 -17.00 1.30
CA PRO A 2 1.02 -16.23 0.07
C PRO A 2 2.19 -15.28 -0.19
N GLN A 3 2.53 -15.07 -1.46
CA GLN A 3 3.65 -14.20 -1.84
C GLN A 3 3.27 -12.72 -1.65
N PRO A 4 4.22 -11.83 -1.28
CA PRO A 4 3.94 -10.41 -1.01
C PRO A 4 3.28 -9.68 -2.19
N ARG A 5 3.61 -10.07 -3.41
CA ARG A 5 3.01 -9.50 -4.63
C ARG A 5 1.53 -9.88 -4.75
N ALA A 6 1.20 -11.14 -4.45
CA ALA A 6 -0.17 -11.63 -4.48
C ALA A 6 -1.07 -10.93 -3.44
N THR A 7 -0.53 -10.55 -2.28
CA THR A 7 -1.29 -9.80 -1.27
C THR A 7 -1.50 -8.34 -1.66
N THR A 8 -0.51 -7.73 -2.32
CA THR A 8 -0.65 -6.37 -2.86
C THR A 8 -1.71 -6.33 -3.96
N ASP A 9 -1.65 -7.27 -4.91
CA ASP A 9 -2.59 -7.32 -6.04
C ASP A 9 -4.03 -7.50 -5.54
N GLN A 10 -4.25 -8.36 -4.54
CA GLN A 10 -5.55 -8.54 -3.90
C GLN A 10 -6.08 -7.25 -3.26
N ALA A 11 -5.22 -6.50 -2.55
CA ALA A 11 -5.61 -5.23 -1.95
C ALA A 11 -5.97 -4.19 -3.01
N LEU A 12 -5.18 -4.10 -4.07
CA LEU A 12 -5.43 -3.17 -5.18
C LEU A 12 -6.74 -3.48 -5.91
N HIS A 13 -6.98 -4.75 -6.25
CA HIS A 13 -8.24 -5.17 -6.88
C HIS A 13 -9.45 -4.86 -6.00
N ARG A 14 -9.34 -5.12 -4.69
CA ARG A 14 -10.41 -4.80 -3.74
C ARG A 14 -10.69 -3.30 -3.70
N ILE A 15 -9.66 -2.47 -3.57
CA ILE A 15 -9.83 -1.00 -3.52
C ILE A 15 -10.43 -0.48 -4.83
N ALA A 16 -9.94 -0.97 -5.97
CA ALA A 16 -10.45 -0.58 -7.29
C ALA A 16 -11.95 -0.90 -7.44
N SER A 17 -12.37 -2.10 -7.02
CA SER A 17 -13.77 -2.52 -7.05
C SER A 17 -14.64 -1.73 -6.06
N GLU A 18 -14.25 -1.67 -4.78
CA GLU A 18 -15.07 -1.10 -3.71
C GLU A 18 -15.12 0.44 -3.74
N THR A 19 -14.02 1.11 -4.15
CA THR A 19 -13.89 2.57 -4.06
C THR A 19 -14.09 3.28 -5.40
N LEU A 20 -13.58 2.67 -6.48
CA LEU A 20 -13.64 3.28 -7.82
C LEU A 20 -14.69 2.61 -8.71
N GLY A 21 -15.29 1.50 -8.29
CA GLY A 21 -16.26 0.76 -9.10
C GLY A 21 -15.65 0.07 -10.33
N LEU A 22 -14.33 -0.17 -10.32
CA LEU A 22 -13.62 -0.79 -11.43
C LEU A 22 -13.64 -2.31 -11.30
N GLU A 23 -14.06 -2.99 -12.36
CA GLU A 23 -14.10 -4.46 -12.41
C GLU A 23 -12.70 -5.08 -12.41
N THR A 24 -11.75 -4.44 -13.10
CA THR A 24 -10.39 -4.94 -13.27
C THR A 24 -9.39 -3.78 -13.36
N LEU A 25 -8.13 -4.08 -13.04
CA LEU A 25 -6.97 -3.20 -13.25
C LEU A 25 -6.13 -3.64 -14.47
N GLU A 26 -6.52 -4.71 -15.15
CA GLU A 26 -5.86 -5.20 -16.36
C GLU A 26 -6.20 -4.31 -17.56
N THR A 27 -5.19 -3.97 -18.37
CA THR A 27 -5.37 -3.22 -19.61
C THR A 27 -6.01 -4.09 -20.70
N ARG A 28 -7.16 -3.66 -21.23
CA ARG A 28 -7.93 -4.40 -22.25
C ARG A 28 -7.73 -3.87 -23.68
N LYS A 29 -7.02 -2.75 -23.83
CA LYS A 29 -6.76 -2.05 -25.10
C LYS A 29 -8.04 -1.65 -25.82
N SER A 30 -9.01 -1.16 -25.06
CA SER A 30 -10.30 -0.71 -25.57
C SER A 30 -10.77 0.51 -24.78
N ASP A 31 -11.04 1.62 -25.48
CA ASP A 31 -11.36 2.88 -24.82
C ASP A 31 -12.55 2.75 -23.86
N SER A 32 -13.63 2.11 -24.28
CA SER A 32 -14.84 1.92 -23.46
C SER A 32 -14.64 0.98 -22.27
N LEU A 33 -13.56 0.19 -22.26
CA LEU A 33 -13.25 -0.76 -21.20
C LEU A 33 -12.12 -0.29 -20.28
N ASP A 34 -11.27 0.64 -20.74
CA ASP A 34 -10.07 1.08 -20.01
C ASP A 34 -10.19 2.51 -19.48
N PHE A 35 -11.11 3.33 -20.02
CA PHE A 35 -11.35 4.69 -19.53
C PHE A 35 -12.63 4.74 -18.71
N HIS A 36 -12.49 5.21 -17.47
CA HIS A 36 -13.59 5.32 -16.51
C HIS A 36 -13.70 6.75 -16.01
N GLU A 37 -14.92 7.27 -15.97
CA GLU A 37 -15.21 8.52 -15.27
C GLU A 37 -15.22 8.25 -13.77
N VAL A 38 -14.20 8.76 -13.08
CA VAL A 38 -14.07 8.64 -11.62
C VAL A 38 -14.03 10.02 -10.99
N SER A 39 -14.66 10.14 -9.83
CA SER A 39 -14.63 11.38 -9.07
C SER A 39 -13.25 11.61 -8.43
N VAL A 40 -12.85 12.88 -8.31
CA VAL A 40 -11.57 13.25 -7.65
C VAL A 40 -11.53 12.82 -6.17
N TRP A 41 -12.67 12.78 -5.49
CA TRP A 41 -12.75 12.29 -4.11
C TRP A 41 -12.65 10.76 -4.04
N GLY A 42 -13.19 10.03 -5.03
CA GLY A 42 -12.99 8.59 -5.16
C GLY A 42 -11.52 8.24 -5.37
N VAL A 43 -10.83 8.96 -6.26
CA VAL A 43 -9.38 8.80 -6.48
C VAL A 43 -8.60 9.04 -5.18
N LYS A 44 -8.90 10.12 -4.45
CA LYS A 44 -8.27 10.41 -3.15
C LYS A 44 -8.49 9.25 -2.16
N ALA A 45 -9.72 8.79 -2.00
CA ALA A 45 -10.06 7.71 -1.07
C ALA A 45 -9.35 6.39 -1.44
N ALA A 46 -9.22 6.08 -2.73
CA ALA A 46 -8.50 4.89 -3.19
C ALA A 46 -7.00 4.96 -2.86
N LEU A 47 -6.38 6.12 -3.08
CA LEU A 47 -4.97 6.35 -2.75
C LEU A 47 -4.70 6.27 -1.24
N GLU A 48 -5.57 6.85 -0.42
CA GLU A 48 -5.47 6.77 1.05
C GLU A 48 -5.59 5.32 1.54
N GLN A 49 -6.52 4.54 0.98
CA GLN A 49 -6.67 3.13 1.32
C GLN A 49 -5.47 2.28 0.86
N ALA A 50 -4.94 2.54 -0.33
CA ALA A 50 -3.77 1.82 -0.84
C ALA A 50 -2.53 2.10 0.02
N TYR A 51 -2.33 3.36 0.42
CA TYR A 51 -1.25 3.75 1.32
C TYR A 51 -1.36 3.05 2.68
N GLU A 52 -2.55 3.05 3.29
CA GLU A 52 -2.76 2.41 4.58
C GLU A 52 -2.64 0.87 4.51
N ALA A 53 -3.11 0.25 3.42
CA ALA A 53 -2.91 -1.17 3.17
C ALA A 53 -1.42 -1.52 3.07
N GLY A 54 -0.64 -0.70 2.34
CA GLY A 54 0.82 -0.85 2.26
C GLY A 54 1.51 -0.69 3.62
N ARG A 55 1.11 0.31 4.42
CA ARG A 55 1.63 0.52 5.78
C ARG A 55 1.36 -0.66 6.70
N LYS A 56 0.16 -1.26 6.63
CA LYS A 56 -0.22 -2.43 7.45
C LYS A 56 0.46 -3.71 6.99
N ALA A 57 0.79 -3.83 5.71
CA ALA A 57 1.49 -4.97 5.15
C ALA A 57 2.99 -4.95 5.44
N ALA A 58 3.57 -3.79 5.76
CA ALA A 58 4.96 -3.68 6.14
C ALA A 58 5.22 -4.52 7.41
N PRO A 59 6.24 -5.40 7.40
CA PRO A 59 6.60 -6.13 8.60
C PRO A 59 7.02 -5.14 9.70
N PRO A 60 6.77 -5.46 10.99
CA PRO A 60 7.29 -4.65 12.07
C PRO A 60 8.81 -4.56 11.92
N GLN A 61 9.30 -3.33 11.78
CA GLN A 61 10.73 -3.07 11.70
C GLN A 61 11.35 -3.52 13.03
N PRO A 62 12.29 -4.48 13.03
CA PRO A 62 12.93 -4.88 14.27
C PRO A 62 13.68 -3.68 14.86
N PRO A 63 13.73 -3.56 16.20
CA PRO A 63 14.52 -2.50 16.83
C PRO A 63 15.96 -2.60 16.31
N THR A 64 16.50 -1.47 15.86
CA THR A 64 17.90 -1.42 15.44
C THR A 64 18.74 -1.20 16.69
N ARG A 65 19.56 -2.20 17.03
CA ARG A 65 20.54 -2.06 18.11
C ARG A 65 21.70 -1.24 17.59
N THR A 66 21.95 -0.10 18.21
CA THR A 66 23.04 0.82 17.81
C THR A 66 23.73 1.40 19.04
N ILE A 67 24.87 2.04 18.83
CA ILE A 67 25.62 2.75 19.87
C ILE A 67 25.20 4.23 19.84
N CYS A 68 24.85 4.79 20.99
CA CYS A 68 24.56 6.21 21.11
C CYS A 68 25.83 7.04 20.85
N PRO A 69 25.88 7.91 19.83
CA PRO A 69 27.10 8.66 19.49
C PRO A 69 27.50 9.67 20.58
N ALA A 70 26.57 10.04 21.46
CA ALA A 70 26.83 11.00 22.53
C ALA A 70 27.44 10.37 23.80
N CYS A 71 27.14 9.10 24.08
CA CYS A 71 27.53 8.49 25.36
C CYS A 71 28.07 7.04 25.26
N GLY A 72 28.11 6.45 24.07
CA GLY A 72 28.71 5.12 23.84
C GLY A 72 27.88 3.93 24.34
N ARG A 73 26.69 4.14 24.91
CA ARG A 73 25.81 3.06 25.38
C ARG A 73 25.07 2.39 24.23
N GLU A 74 24.81 1.10 24.39
CA GLU A 74 23.89 0.36 23.53
C GLU A 74 22.46 0.88 23.74
N ILE A 75 21.79 1.22 22.64
CA ILE A 75 20.39 1.64 22.62
C ILE A 75 19.63 0.87 21.55
N GLU A 76 18.34 0.69 21.79
CA GLU A 76 17.40 0.17 20.80
C GLU A 76 16.61 1.34 20.23
N THR A 77 16.69 1.53 18.92
CA THR A 77 15.86 2.52 18.22
C THR A 77 14.77 1.81 17.45
N ARG A 78 13.54 2.31 17.57
CA ARG A 78 12.43 1.90 16.72
C ARG A 78 12.32 2.93 15.59
N PRO A 79 12.43 2.52 14.31
CA PRO A 79 12.12 3.42 13.21
C PRO A 79 10.68 3.94 13.36
N LEU A 80 10.46 5.21 13.04
CA LEU A 80 9.12 5.80 12.91
C LEU A 80 8.37 5.19 11.72
#